data_AF-A0A4S4B819-F1
#
_entry.id   AF-A0A4S4B819-F1
#
_cell.length_a   1.000
_cell.length_b   1.000
_cell.length_c   1.000
_cell.angle_alpha   90.00
_cell.angle_beta   90.00
_cell.angle_gamma   90.00
#
_symmetry.space_group_name_H-M   'P 1'
#
loop_
_entity.id
_entity.type
_entity.pdbx_description
1 polymer ?
#
loop_
_entity_poly.entity_id
_entity_poly.type
_entity_poly.pdbx_seq_one_letter_code
_entity_poly.pdbx_strand_id
1 'polypeptide(L)'
;MQTLTEGLPPADRLFERGAAFDSTGHPQQAASLYREALAAGLVGERRRRAVIQLASSLRNLGQAEEALTLLTAEAGQPSDALDGAVALFTALTLADLGREREGLAVAQTALVQTLSPYNRYREALAAGLPHERRRRAVIQRASSLRQAGQTEEALVLLSTEAGQPSDALDGAVAIFLALTLADLGREREALAVALTALAQTLPRYNRSAARYAGALLETSD
;
A
#
# COMPACT_ATOMS: atom_id res chain seq x y z
N MET A 1 3.56 28.72 -9.65
CA MET A 1 2.47 27.77 -9.36
C MET A 1 1.08 28.36 -9.61
N GLN A 2 0.83 29.65 -9.28
CA GLN A 2 -0.44 30.34 -9.60
C GLN A 2 -0.84 30.26 -11.08
N THR A 3 0.11 30.43 -12.00
CA THR A 3 -0.10 30.50 -13.45
C THR A 3 -0.51 29.18 -14.14
N LEU A 4 -0.38 28.02 -13.49
CA LEU A 4 -0.71 26.71 -14.10
C LEU A 4 -2.17 26.29 -13.88
N THR A 5 -2.95 27.05 -13.11
CA THR A 5 -4.29 26.64 -12.67
C THR A 5 -5.41 27.55 -13.20
N GLU A 6 -5.10 28.65 -13.88
CA GLU A 6 -6.03 29.74 -14.18
C GLU A 6 -7.27 29.33 -15.01
N GLY A 7 -7.22 28.21 -15.74
CA GLY A 7 -8.36 27.68 -16.51
C GLY A 7 -9.17 26.54 -15.85
N LEU A 8 -8.80 26.09 -14.65
CA LEU A 8 -9.49 24.98 -13.97
C LEU A 8 -10.68 25.47 -13.13
N PRO A 9 -11.72 24.63 -12.92
CA PRO A 9 -12.77 24.92 -11.94
C PRO A 9 -12.18 25.20 -10.54
N PRO A 10 -12.84 26.00 -9.70
CA PRO A 10 -12.29 26.39 -8.39
C PRO A 10 -11.86 25.22 -7.50
N ALA A 11 -12.66 24.13 -7.45
CA ALA A 11 -12.33 22.93 -6.69
C ALA A 11 -11.05 22.25 -7.18
N ASP A 12 -10.87 22.13 -8.49
CA ASP A 12 -9.67 21.56 -9.12
C ASP A 12 -8.42 22.41 -8.84
N ARG A 13 -8.54 23.75 -8.83
CA ARG A 13 -7.40 24.62 -8.47
C ARG A 13 -6.94 24.42 -7.04
N LEU A 14 -7.90 24.28 -6.11
CA LEU A 14 -7.61 24.00 -4.70
C LEU A 14 -6.91 22.66 -4.55
N PHE A 15 -7.40 21.63 -5.25
CA PHE A 15 -6.77 20.32 -5.29
C PHE A 15 -5.31 20.37 -5.78
N GLU A 16 -5.04 21.00 -6.93
CA GLU A 16 -3.68 21.07 -7.47
C GLU A 16 -2.74 21.84 -6.54
N ARG A 17 -3.21 22.94 -5.92
CA ARG A 17 -2.45 23.68 -4.90
C ARG A 17 -2.15 22.82 -3.67
N GLY A 18 -3.13 22.04 -3.19
CA GLY A 18 -2.94 21.09 -2.09
C GLY A 18 -1.84 20.08 -2.41
N ALA A 19 -1.85 19.51 -3.62
CA ALA A 19 -0.84 18.56 -4.09
C ALA A 19 0.58 19.14 -4.13
N ALA A 20 0.73 20.42 -4.47
CA ALA A 20 2.05 21.05 -4.42
C ALA A 20 2.55 21.29 -3.00
N PHE A 21 1.68 21.67 -2.06
CA PHE A 21 2.09 21.77 -0.65
C PHE A 21 2.45 20.40 -0.08
N ASP A 22 1.69 19.35 -0.39
CA ASP A 22 1.97 17.99 0.06
C ASP A 22 3.34 17.50 -0.46
N SER A 23 3.61 17.68 -1.76
CA SER A 23 4.89 17.30 -2.37
C SER A 23 6.10 18.13 -1.91
N THR A 24 5.87 19.29 -1.27
CA THR A 24 6.93 20.15 -0.73
C THR A 24 7.02 20.10 0.79
N GLY A 25 6.35 19.15 1.45
CA GLY A 25 6.50 18.92 2.90
C GLY A 25 5.67 19.86 3.78
N HIS A 26 4.55 20.37 3.27
CA HIS A 26 3.66 21.29 3.98
C HIS A 26 2.28 20.66 4.25
N PRO A 27 2.19 19.62 5.10
CA PRO A 27 0.98 18.82 5.26
C PRO A 27 -0.20 19.62 5.83
N GLN A 28 0.04 20.63 6.67
CA GLN A 28 -1.02 21.48 7.22
C GLN A 28 -1.73 22.28 6.11
N GLN A 29 -0.96 22.95 5.24
CA GLN A 29 -1.53 23.70 4.12
C GLN A 29 -2.20 22.77 3.10
N ALA A 30 -1.60 21.61 2.82
CA ALA A 30 -2.17 20.60 1.94
C ALA A 30 -3.54 20.13 2.46
N ALA A 31 -3.64 19.77 3.74
CA ALA A 31 -4.87 19.30 4.36
C ALA A 31 -5.99 20.35 4.29
N SER A 32 -5.70 21.63 4.54
CA SER A 32 -6.69 22.72 4.39
C SER A 32 -7.22 22.77 2.95
N LEU A 33 -6.31 22.79 1.98
CA LEU A 33 -6.67 22.93 0.56
C LEU A 33 -7.45 21.72 0.03
N TYR A 34 -7.14 20.51 0.48
CA TYR A 34 -7.95 19.34 0.11
C TYR A 34 -9.35 19.38 0.71
N ARG A 35 -9.50 19.78 1.97
CA ARG A 35 -10.83 19.96 2.59
C ARG A 35 -11.64 21.02 1.84
N GLU A 36 -11.03 22.15 1.51
CA GLU A 36 -11.65 23.21 0.71
C GLU A 36 -12.06 22.72 -0.68
N ALA A 37 -11.19 21.95 -1.36
CA ALA A 37 -11.51 21.38 -2.67
C ALA A 37 -12.72 20.43 -2.60
N LEU A 38 -12.76 19.56 -1.59
CA LEU A 38 -13.88 18.64 -1.38
C LEU A 38 -15.18 19.41 -1.06
N ALA A 39 -15.12 20.42 -0.20
CA ALA A 39 -16.26 21.29 0.13
C ALA A 39 -16.75 22.10 -1.08
N ALA A 40 -15.85 22.48 -1.99
CA ALA A 40 -16.16 23.16 -3.25
C ALA A 40 -16.75 22.22 -4.33
N GLY A 41 -17.00 20.94 -4.00
CA GLY A 41 -17.65 19.99 -4.90
C GLY A 41 -16.70 19.32 -5.89
N LEU A 42 -15.45 19.04 -5.51
CA LEU A 42 -14.56 18.22 -6.33
C LEU A 42 -15.20 16.85 -6.60
N VAL A 43 -15.13 16.37 -7.84
CA VAL A 43 -15.78 15.12 -8.29
C VAL A 43 -14.81 14.14 -8.97
N GLY A 44 -15.30 12.92 -9.22
CA GLY A 44 -14.59 11.90 -9.97
C GLY A 44 -13.27 11.46 -9.34
N GLU A 45 -12.32 11.06 -10.17
CA GLU A 45 -11.01 10.58 -9.72
C GLU A 45 -10.26 11.61 -8.85
N ARG A 46 -10.35 12.92 -9.19
CA ARG A 46 -9.70 13.98 -8.41
C ARG A 46 -10.23 14.05 -6.98
N ARG A 47 -11.53 13.86 -6.77
CA ARG A 47 -12.13 13.76 -5.43
C ARG A 47 -11.53 12.60 -4.63
N ARG A 48 -11.53 11.40 -5.20
CA ARG A 48 -10.97 10.21 -4.53
C ARG A 48 -9.49 10.39 -4.19
N ARG A 49 -8.73 10.98 -5.11
CA ARG A 49 -7.33 11.37 -4.87
C ARG A 49 -7.17 12.42 -3.77
N ALA A 50 -8.08 13.39 -3.68
CA ALA A 50 -8.04 14.41 -2.62
C ALA A 50 -8.25 13.77 -1.24
N VAL A 51 -9.16 12.79 -1.13
CA VAL A 51 -9.38 12.03 0.11
C VAL A 51 -8.13 11.23 0.50
N ILE A 52 -7.52 10.50 -0.45
CA ILE A 52 -6.30 9.72 -0.20
C ILE A 52 -5.14 10.61 0.26
N GLN A 53 -4.92 11.73 -0.44
CA GLN A 53 -3.82 12.65 -0.11
C GLN A 53 -4.10 13.39 1.21
N LEU A 54 -5.34 13.82 1.46
CA LEU A 54 -5.75 14.38 2.75
C LEU A 54 -5.46 13.40 3.88
N ALA A 55 -5.87 12.13 3.75
CA ALA A 55 -5.58 11.11 4.75
C ALA A 55 -4.07 10.94 4.98
N SER A 56 -3.26 10.94 3.92
CA SER A 56 -1.80 10.92 4.07
C SER A 56 -1.26 12.15 4.80
N SER A 57 -1.76 13.35 4.53
CA SER A 57 -1.32 14.56 5.23
C SER A 57 -1.75 14.53 6.70
N LEU A 58 -2.95 14.04 7.00
CA LEU A 58 -3.47 13.90 8.37
C LEU A 58 -2.65 12.92 9.21
N ARG A 59 -2.24 11.79 8.63
CA ARG A 59 -1.29 10.86 9.27
C ARG A 59 0.01 11.56 9.68
N ASN A 60 0.61 12.34 8.77
CA ASN A 60 1.83 13.11 9.05
C ASN A 60 1.65 14.17 10.15
N LEU A 61 0.40 14.61 10.39
CA LEU A 61 0.04 15.57 11.44
C LEU A 61 -0.36 14.87 12.77
N GLY A 62 -0.27 13.55 12.85
CA GLY A 62 -0.71 12.77 14.02
C GLY A 62 -2.24 12.63 14.15
N GLN A 63 -3.00 12.95 13.10
CA GLN A 63 -4.46 12.91 13.06
C GLN A 63 -4.96 11.60 12.42
N ALA A 64 -4.41 10.46 12.85
CA ALA A 64 -4.64 9.17 12.21
C ALA A 64 -6.09 8.67 12.32
N GLU A 65 -6.82 8.98 13.40
CA GLU A 65 -8.24 8.60 13.54
C GLU A 65 -9.14 9.28 12.48
N GLU A 66 -8.90 10.56 12.18
CA GLU A 66 -9.62 11.27 11.12
C GLU A 66 -9.27 10.68 9.75
N ALA A 67 -7.99 10.39 9.52
CA ALA A 67 -7.53 9.73 8.29
C ALA A 67 -8.22 8.37 8.09
N LEU A 68 -8.35 7.56 9.14
CA LEU A 68 -8.96 6.24 9.08
C LEU A 68 -10.46 6.34 8.77
N THR A 69 -11.15 7.33 9.36
CA THR A 69 -12.57 7.58 9.09
C THR A 69 -12.80 7.92 7.62
N LEU A 70 -11.98 8.80 7.06
CA LEU A 70 -12.04 9.19 5.65
C LEU A 70 -11.80 8.01 4.71
N LEU A 71 -10.74 7.23 4.98
CA LEU A 71 -10.37 6.08 4.15
C LEU A 71 -11.38 4.94 4.22
N THR A 72 -11.98 4.70 5.40
CA THR A 72 -13.05 3.71 5.58
C THR A 72 -14.29 4.09 4.77
N ALA A 73 -14.68 5.37 4.79
CA ALA A 73 -15.79 5.86 3.97
C ALA A 73 -15.49 5.77 2.47
N GLU A 74 -14.24 6.04 2.06
CA GLU A 74 -13.82 5.95 0.66
C GLU A 74 -13.71 4.50 0.17
N ALA A 75 -13.37 3.55 1.05
CA ALA A 75 -13.38 2.11 0.74
C ALA A 75 -14.79 1.55 0.47
N GLY A 76 -15.83 2.20 0.99
CA GLY A 76 -17.23 1.86 0.72
C GLY A 76 -17.77 2.43 -0.62
N GLN A 77 -16.99 3.21 -1.34
CA GLN A 77 -17.37 3.76 -2.65
C GLN A 77 -17.25 2.70 -3.76
N PRO A 78 -17.86 2.92 -4.95
CA PRO A 78 -17.67 2.03 -6.08
C PRO A 78 -16.19 1.75 -6.39
N SER A 79 -15.88 0.49 -6.65
CA SER A 79 -14.53 0.01 -6.95
C SER A 79 -13.94 0.73 -8.18
N ASP A 80 -12.69 1.16 -8.07
CA ASP A 80 -11.91 1.68 -9.21
C ASP A 80 -10.41 1.39 -9.07
N ALA A 81 -9.60 1.92 -10.00
CA ALA A 81 -8.15 1.71 -10.05
C ALA A 81 -7.38 2.25 -8.82
N LEU A 82 -8.02 3.01 -7.92
CA LEU A 82 -7.44 3.54 -6.69
C LEU A 82 -7.76 2.68 -5.46
N ASP A 83 -8.50 1.57 -5.58
CA ASP A 83 -8.80 0.67 -4.46
C ASP A 83 -7.53 0.21 -3.72
N GLY A 84 -6.49 -0.18 -4.47
CA GLY A 84 -5.20 -0.56 -3.89
C GLY A 84 -4.52 0.58 -3.13
N ALA A 85 -4.68 1.83 -3.58
CA ALA A 85 -4.15 2.99 -2.88
C ALA A 85 -4.95 3.27 -1.60
N VAL A 86 -6.29 3.19 -1.63
CA VAL A 86 -7.13 3.31 -0.44
C VAL A 86 -6.74 2.25 0.60
N ALA A 87 -6.59 0.99 0.19
CA ALA A 87 -6.15 -0.08 1.08
C ALA A 87 -4.75 0.17 1.67
N LEU A 88 -3.80 0.61 0.85
CA LEU A 88 -2.44 0.94 1.29
C LEU A 88 -2.43 2.02 2.37
N PHE A 89 -3.12 3.15 2.13
CA PHE A 89 -3.16 4.24 3.09
C PHE A 89 -3.99 3.89 4.33
N THR A 90 -5.00 3.01 4.20
CA THR A 90 -5.74 2.47 5.36
C THR A 90 -4.83 1.66 6.25
N ALA A 91 -4.05 0.74 5.66
CA ALA A 91 -3.13 -0.10 6.40
C ALA A 91 -2.01 0.70 7.09
N LEU A 92 -1.48 1.72 6.42
CA LEU A 92 -0.53 2.66 7.02
C LEU A 92 -1.14 3.48 8.18
N THR A 93 -2.40 3.92 8.04
CA THR A 93 -3.11 4.64 9.11
C THR A 93 -3.33 3.74 10.32
N LEU A 94 -3.68 2.48 10.10
CA LEU A 94 -3.82 1.50 11.18
C LEU A 94 -2.48 1.26 11.90
N ALA A 95 -1.36 1.27 11.19
CA ALA A 95 -0.04 1.20 11.82
C ALA A 95 0.26 2.41 12.72
N ASP A 96 -0.06 3.63 12.28
CA ASP A 96 0.10 4.84 13.10
C ASP A 96 -0.75 4.79 14.38
N LEU A 97 -1.82 4.00 14.39
CA LEU A 97 -2.70 3.76 15.53
C LEU A 97 -2.29 2.54 16.38
N GLY A 98 -1.17 1.87 16.08
CA GLY A 98 -0.74 0.64 16.76
C GLY A 98 -1.63 -0.58 16.48
N ARG A 99 -2.31 -0.60 15.33
CA ARG A 99 -3.21 -1.66 14.87
C ARG A 99 -2.60 -2.40 13.67
N GLU A 100 -1.31 -2.73 13.75
CA GLU A 100 -0.53 -3.31 12.64
C GLU A 100 -1.13 -4.62 12.12
N ARG A 101 -1.69 -5.46 13.01
CA ARG A 101 -2.35 -6.71 12.59
C ARG A 101 -3.56 -6.46 11.68
N GLU A 102 -4.36 -5.44 11.99
CA GLU A 102 -5.50 -5.06 11.14
C GLU A 102 -5.01 -4.43 9.84
N GLY A 103 -3.98 -3.59 9.91
CA GLY A 103 -3.34 -3.02 8.72
C GLY A 103 -2.79 -4.10 7.79
N LEU A 104 -2.17 -5.13 8.35
CA LEU A 104 -1.64 -6.27 7.59
C LEU A 104 -2.76 -7.02 6.86
N ALA A 105 -3.89 -7.28 7.53
CA ALA A 105 -5.03 -7.94 6.91
C ALA A 105 -5.59 -7.16 5.71
N VAL A 106 -5.67 -5.83 5.83
CA VAL A 106 -6.07 -4.94 4.73
C VAL A 106 -5.08 -5.01 3.57
N ALA A 107 -3.79 -4.88 3.85
CA ALA A 107 -2.74 -4.91 2.82
C ALA A 107 -2.68 -6.25 2.08
N GLN A 108 -2.79 -7.37 2.79
CA GLN A 108 -2.79 -8.71 2.21
C GLN A 108 -4.02 -8.94 1.32
N THR A 109 -5.21 -8.51 1.77
CA THR A 109 -6.44 -8.62 0.97
C THR A 109 -6.29 -7.88 -0.36
N ALA A 110 -5.81 -6.64 -0.32
CA ALA A 110 -5.57 -5.84 -1.51
C ALA A 110 -4.52 -6.47 -2.43
N LEU A 111 -3.42 -6.98 -1.86
CA LEU A 111 -2.36 -7.63 -2.63
C LEU A 111 -2.86 -8.91 -3.32
N VAL A 112 -3.68 -9.74 -2.67
CA VAL A 112 -4.31 -10.92 -3.30
C VAL A 112 -5.19 -10.50 -4.48
N GLN A 113 -5.96 -9.42 -4.35
CA GLN A 113 -6.82 -8.91 -5.42
C GLN A 113 -6.00 -8.42 -6.62
N THR A 114 -4.88 -7.73 -6.41
CA THR A 114 -4.00 -7.27 -7.49
C THR A 114 -3.13 -8.39 -8.09
N LEU A 115 -3.01 -9.52 -7.39
CA LEU A 115 -2.31 -10.72 -7.85
C LEU A 115 -3.21 -11.71 -8.60
N SER A 116 -4.51 -11.44 -8.72
CA SER A 116 -5.47 -12.39 -9.30
C SER A 116 -4.98 -13.01 -10.62
N PRO A 117 -5.12 -14.34 -10.81
CA PRO A 117 -4.22 -15.14 -11.66
C PRO A 117 -4.26 -14.85 -13.16
N TYR A 118 -5.26 -14.11 -13.65
CA TYR A 118 -5.51 -13.96 -15.08
C TYR A 118 -4.47 -13.09 -15.82
N ASN A 119 -3.75 -12.20 -15.13
CA ASN A 119 -2.82 -11.27 -15.79
C ASN A 119 -1.35 -11.71 -15.75
N ARG A 120 -0.85 -12.29 -14.65
CA ARG A 120 0.59 -12.58 -14.47
C ARG A 120 1.03 -13.93 -15.02
N TYR A 121 0.17 -14.95 -14.98
CA TYR A 121 0.47 -16.28 -15.51
C TYR A 121 0.68 -16.26 -17.04
N ARG A 122 -0.01 -15.35 -17.74
CA ARG A 122 0.02 -15.24 -19.20
C ARG A 122 1.35 -14.65 -19.70
N GLU A 123 1.95 -13.72 -18.97
CA GLU A 123 3.26 -13.14 -19.29
C GLU A 123 4.41 -14.09 -18.93
N ALA A 124 4.33 -14.77 -17.77
CA ALA A 124 5.35 -15.72 -17.32
C ALA A 124 5.42 -17.00 -18.19
N LEU A 125 4.27 -17.53 -18.62
CA LEU A 125 4.22 -18.67 -19.54
C LEU A 125 4.78 -18.33 -20.94
N ALA A 126 4.67 -17.06 -21.36
CA ALA A 126 5.26 -16.58 -22.61
C ALA A 126 6.79 -16.39 -22.52
N ALA A 127 7.33 -16.14 -21.32
CA ALA A 127 8.76 -15.96 -21.06
C ALA A 127 9.52 -17.27 -20.77
N GLY A 128 8.80 -18.35 -20.43
CA GLY A 128 9.28 -19.74 -20.33
C GLY A 128 10.45 -19.99 -19.38
N LEU A 129 10.23 -20.38 -18.11
CA LEU A 129 11.37 -20.63 -17.19
C LEU A 129 11.20 -21.74 -16.13
N PRO A 130 12.25 -22.57 -15.91
CA PRO A 130 12.39 -23.47 -14.74
C PRO A 130 12.39 -22.80 -13.36
N HIS A 131 12.79 -21.52 -13.27
CA HIS A 131 12.85 -20.73 -12.03
C HIS A 131 11.50 -20.64 -11.32
N GLU A 132 10.42 -20.53 -12.09
CA GLU A 132 9.06 -20.39 -11.55
C GLU A 132 8.64 -21.61 -10.74
N ARG A 133 9.00 -22.81 -11.19
CA ARG A 133 8.71 -24.06 -10.48
C ARG A 133 9.43 -24.11 -9.12
N ARG A 134 10.66 -23.59 -9.06
CA ARG A 134 11.42 -23.48 -7.80
C ARG A 134 10.70 -22.54 -6.83
N ARG A 135 10.36 -21.31 -7.24
CA ARG A 135 9.71 -20.34 -6.34
C ARG A 135 8.37 -20.85 -5.82
N ARG A 136 7.57 -21.52 -6.66
CA ARG A 136 6.33 -22.17 -6.21
C ARG A 136 6.59 -23.28 -5.19
N ALA A 137 7.58 -24.14 -5.43
CA ALA A 137 7.95 -25.17 -4.46
C ALA A 137 8.41 -24.56 -3.13
N VAL A 138 9.15 -23.46 -3.18
CA VAL A 138 9.57 -22.69 -1.99
C VAL A 138 8.36 -22.15 -1.22
N ILE A 139 7.42 -21.49 -1.90
CA ILE A 139 6.19 -20.98 -1.28
C ILE A 139 5.39 -22.11 -0.62
N GLN A 140 5.20 -23.22 -1.33
CA GLN A 140 4.46 -24.37 -0.80
C GLN A 140 5.17 -24.98 0.41
N ARG A 141 6.50 -25.16 0.35
CA ARG A 141 7.29 -25.65 1.49
C ARG A 141 7.19 -24.72 2.69
N ALA A 142 7.30 -23.40 2.48
CA ALA A 142 7.18 -22.43 3.56
C ALA A 142 5.80 -22.50 4.23
N SER A 143 4.73 -22.65 3.45
CA SER A 143 3.38 -22.86 3.97
C SER A 143 3.28 -24.12 4.85
N SER A 144 3.88 -25.24 4.42
CA SER A 144 3.91 -26.47 5.21
C SER A 144 4.74 -26.32 6.50
N LEU A 145 5.89 -25.65 6.43
CA LEU A 145 6.74 -25.38 7.60
C LEU A 145 5.99 -24.55 8.65
N ARG A 146 5.25 -23.50 8.23
CA ARG A 146 4.40 -22.70 9.13
C ARG A 146 3.33 -23.56 9.81
N GLN A 147 2.63 -24.40 9.05
CA GLN A 147 1.61 -25.30 9.60
C GLN A 147 2.19 -26.33 10.57
N ALA A 148 3.45 -26.73 10.40
CA ALA A 148 4.18 -27.61 11.30
C ALA A 148 4.81 -26.88 12.51
N GLY A 149 4.61 -25.56 12.65
CA GLY A 149 5.21 -24.74 13.71
C GLY A 149 6.70 -24.41 13.51
N GLN A 150 7.27 -24.76 12.35
CA GLN A 150 8.67 -24.49 11.99
C GLN A 150 8.80 -23.11 11.31
N THR A 151 8.22 -22.08 11.94
CA THR A 151 8.04 -20.75 11.35
C THR A 151 9.35 -20.03 11.07
N GLU A 152 10.38 -20.21 11.90
CA GLU A 152 11.72 -19.63 11.68
C GLU A 152 12.40 -20.21 10.42
N GLU A 153 12.23 -21.51 10.15
CA GLU A 153 12.75 -22.12 8.91
C GLU A 153 12.02 -21.57 7.68
N ALA A 154 10.69 -21.39 7.79
CA ALA A 154 9.89 -20.75 6.74
C ALA A 154 10.37 -19.31 6.48
N LEU A 155 10.73 -18.57 7.54
CA LEU A 155 11.21 -17.20 7.44
C LEU A 155 12.53 -17.11 6.68
N VAL A 156 13.51 -17.94 7.04
CA VAL A 156 14.81 -17.99 6.34
C VAL A 156 14.61 -18.31 4.87
N LEU A 157 13.76 -19.30 4.58
CA LEU A 157 13.48 -19.75 3.23
C LEU A 157 12.84 -18.64 2.36
N LEU A 158 11.80 -17.98 2.87
CA LEU A 158 11.09 -16.91 2.15
C LEU A 158 11.91 -15.63 2.05
N SER A 159 12.70 -15.28 3.07
CA SER A 159 13.59 -14.11 3.03
C SER A 159 14.69 -14.29 1.97
N THR A 160 15.26 -15.51 1.90
CA THR A 160 16.24 -15.86 0.86
C THR A 160 15.63 -15.77 -0.54
N GLU A 161 14.41 -16.26 -0.71
CA GLU A 161 13.70 -16.22 -1.99
C GLU A 161 13.28 -14.80 -2.38
N ALA A 162 12.95 -13.94 -1.42
CA ALA A 162 12.64 -12.53 -1.65
C ALA A 162 13.86 -11.73 -2.16
N GLY A 163 15.08 -12.17 -1.85
CA GLY A 163 16.32 -11.57 -2.35
C GLY A 163 16.75 -12.04 -3.75
N GLN A 164 16.00 -12.95 -4.38
CA GLN A 164 16.29 -13.44 -5.74
C GLN A 164 15.89 -12.41 -6.80
N PRO A 165 16.38 -12.54 -8.05
CA PRO A 165 15.95 -11.68 -9.15
C PRO A 165 14.42 -11.61 -9.26
N SER A 166 13.91 -10.39 -9.40
CA SER A 166 12.49 -10.08 -9.45
C SER A 166 11.80 -10.83 -10.60
N ASP A 167 10.63 -11.41 -10.30
CA ASP A 167 9.77 -12.04 -11.30
C ASP A 167 8.27 -11.93 -10.93
N ALA A 168 7.42 -12.52 -11.75
CA ALA A 168 5.96 -12.46 -11.59
C ALA A 168 5.45 -12.99 -10.22
N LEU A 169 6.25 -13.79 -9.50
CA LEU A 169 5.90 -14.38 -8.21
C LEU A 169 6.33 -13.54 -7.00
N ASP A 170 6.95 -12.37 -7.18
CA ASP A 170 7.39 -11.50 -6.07
C ASP A 170 6.26 -11.19 -5.08
N GLY A 171 5.06 -10.87 -5.59
CA GLY A 171 3.90 -10.60 -4.73
C GLY A 171 3.45 -11.83 -3.94
N ALA A 172 3.56 -13.03 -4.51
CA ALA A 172 3.25 -14.25 -3.78
C ALA A 172 4.28 -14.51 -2.68
N VAL A 173 5.58 -14.39 -2.98
CA VAL A 173 6.65 -14.51 -1.97
C VAL A 173 6.43 -13.50 -0.83
N ALA A 174 6.10 -12.25 -1.15
CA ALA A 174 5.82 -11.22 -0.15
C ALA A 174 4.61 -11.54 0.74
N ILE A 175 3.50 -12.07 0.20
CA ILE A 175 2.34 -12.49 0.99
C ILE A 175 2.76 -13.54 2.03
N PHE A 176 3.42 -14.60 1.58
CA PHE A 176 3.78 -15.70 2.47
C PHE A 176 4.87 -15.29 3.46
N LEU A 177 5.80 -14.41 3.07
CA LEU A 177 6.77 -13.82 3.99
C LEU A 177 6.09 -12.99 5.08
N ALA A 178 5.14 -12.13 4.70
CA ALA A 178 4.38 -11.33 5.65
C ALA A 178 3.54 -12.20 6.61
N LEU A 179 2.90 -13.27 6.13
CA LEU A 179 2.22 -14.23 7.00
C LEU A 179 3.18 -14.92 7.99
N THR A 180 4.39 -15.27 7.52
CA THR A 180 5.41 -15.91 8.37
C THR A 180 5.89 -14.96 9.47
N LEU A 181 6.13 -13.70 9.13
CA LEU A 181 6.49 -12.66 10.09
C LEU A 181 5.37 -12.43 11.12
N ALA A 182 4.10 -12.42 10.69
CA ALA A 182 2.96 -12.28 11.58
C ALA A 182 2.79 -13.47 12.55
N ASP A 183 3.05 -14.70 12.10
CA ASP A 183 3.06 -15.88 12.97
C ASP A 183 4.13 -15.80 14.08
N LEU A 184 5.21 -15.05 13.83
CA LEU A 184 6.29 -14.78 14.79
C LEU A 184 6.04 -13.55 15.68
N GLY A 185 4.87 -12.90 15.57
CA GLY A 185 4.60 -11.64 16.30
C GLY A 185 5.42 -10.45 15.81
N ARG A 186 5.85 -10.47 14.53
CA ARG A 186 6.59 -9.40 13.87
C ARG A 186 5.66 -8.64 12.91
N GLU A 187 4.48 -8.25 13.39
CA GLU A 187 3.41 -7.68 12.56
C GLU A 187 3.83 -6.39 11.84
N ARG A 188 4.65 -5.56 12.48
CA ARG A 188 5.14 -4.32 11.87
C ARG A 188 6.04 -4.59 10.65
N GLU A 189 6.92 -5.58 10.76
CA GLU A 189 7.76 -6.03 9.64
C GLU A 189 6.93 -6.71 8.55
N ALA A 190 5.97 -7.55 8.96
CA ALA A 190 5.03 -8.17 8.04
C ALA A 190 4.28 -7.12 7.20
N LEU A 191 3.82 -6.06 7.87
CA LEU A 191 3.13 -4.96 7.22
C LEU A 191 4.04 -4.20 6.25
N ALA A 192 5.30 -3.92 6.64
CA ALA A 192 6.28 -3.29 5.75
C ALA A 192 6.51 -4.11 4.46
N VAL A 193 6.63 -5.44 4.58
CA VAL A 193 6.76 -6.34 3.42
C VAL A 193 5.52 -6.28 2.52
N ALA A 194 4.32 -6.41 3.11
CA ALA A 194 3.07 -6.40 2.35
C ALA A 194 2.83 -5.07 1.61
N LEU A 195 3.10 -3.94 2.28
CA LEU A 195 2.95 -2.60 1.70
C LEU A 195 3.97 -2.33 0.60
N THR A 196 5.20 -2.81 0.76
CA THR A 196 6.24 -2.70 -0.29
C THR A 196 5.81 -3.43 -1.55
N ALA A 197 5.30 -4.66 -1.43
CA ALA A 197 4.80 -5.42 -2.56
C ALA A 197 3.53 -4.78 -3.18
N LEU A 198 2.60 -4.28 -2.36
CA LEU A 198 1.42 -3.59 -2.85
C LEU A 198 1.80 -2.33 -3.64
N ALA A 199 2.73 -1.52 -3.13
CA ALA A 199 3.22 -0.29 -3.76
C ALA A 199 3.70 -0.50 -5.21
N GLN A 200 4.34 -1.65 -5.49
CA GLN A 200 4.82 -2.00 -6.84
C GLN A 200 3.68 -2.25 -7.84
N THR A 201 2.49 -2.61 -7.35
CA THR A 201 1.32 -2.89 -8.19
C THR A 201 0.47 -1.66 -8.46
N LEU A 202 0.67 -0.56 -7.72
CA LEU A 202 -0.17 0.61 -7.82
C LEU A 202 0.16 1.45 -9.07
N PRO A 203 -0.84 1.88 -9.85
CA PRO A 203 -0.62 2.78 -10.99
C PRO A 203 -0.16 4.18 -10.53
N ARG A 204 -0.40 4.54 -9.27
CA ARG A 204 -0.05 5.83 -8.66
C ARG A 204 0.41 5.64 -7.22
N TYR A 205 1.10 6.66 -6.69
CA TYR A 205 1.60 6.70 -5.31
C TYR A 205 2.67 5.66 -4.96
N ASN A 206 3.16 4.87 -5.92
CA ASN A 206 4.15 3.81 -5.72
C ASN A 206 5.41 4.27 -4.95
N ARG A 207 6.01 5.42 -5.31
CA ARG A 207 7.21 5.95 -4.65
C ARG A 207 6.95 6.35 -3.21
N SER A 208 5.87 7.10 -2.96
CA SER A 208 5.50 7.52 -1.61
C SER A 208 5.14 6.31 -0.74
N ALA A 209 4.39 5.36 -1.30
CA ALA A 209 4.02 4.11 -0.65
C ALA A 209 5.24 3.28 -0.25
N ALA A 210 6.21 3.10 -1.15
CA ALA A 210 7.46 2.38 -0.85
C ALA A 210 8.27 3.09 0.25
N ARG A 211 8.34 4.43 0.23
CA ARG A 211 8.98 5.20 1.30
C ARG A 211 8.30 5.00 2.65
N TYR A 212 6.97 5.08 2.70
CA TYR A 212 6.22 4.87 3.94
C TYR A 212 6.37 3.43 4.47
N ALA A 213 6.37 2.44 3.58
CA ALA A 213 6.61 1.05 3.97
C ALA A 213 8.00 0.86 4.61
N GLY A 214 9.04 1.49 4.06
CA GLY A 214 10.39 1.49 4.65
C GLY A 214 10.45 2.16 6.03
N ALA A 215 9.77 3.29 6.19
CA ALA A 215 9.75 4.05 7.45
C ALA A 215 9.11 3.29 8.63
N LEU A 216 8.28 2.27 8.37
CA LEU A 216 7.73 1.40 9.42
C LEU A 216 8.84 0.64 10.18
N LEU A 217 9.97 0.37 9.54
CA LEU A 217 11.10 -0.33 10.15
C LEU A 217 12.02 0.60 10.94
N GLU A 218 12.06 1.88 10.58
CA GLU A 218 12.89 2.91 11.24
C GLU A 218 12.33 3.37 12.58
N THR A 219 11.03 3.15 12.81
CA THR A 219 10.28 3.66 13.97
C THR A 219 10.28 2.71 15.18
N SER A 220 11.32 1.88 15.31
CA SER A 220 11.50 0.94 16.42
C SER A 220 12.35 1.57 17.53
N ASP A 221 11.77 2.51 18.29
CA ASP A 221 12.29 3.00 19.57
C ASP A 221 11.20 2.90 20.65
#